data_AF-A0A8T3MY49-F1
#
_entry.id   AF-A0A8T3MY49-F1
#
_cell.length_a   1.000
_cell.length_b   1.000
_cell.length_c   1.000
_cell.angle_alpha   90.00
_cell.angle_beta   90.00
_cell.angle_gamma   90.00
#
_symmetry.space_group_name_H-M   'P 1'
#
loop_
_entity.id
_entity.type
_entity.pdbx_description
1 polymer ?
#
loop_
_entity_poly.entity_id
_entity_poly.type
_entity_poly.pdbx_seq_one_letter_code
_entity_poly.pdbx_strand_id
1 'polypeptide(L)'
;ARDLRADDAFGPTFTSEPLAADLDVVGSGSVVLRWESPVPVATGVVRLQDVAPDGTPFQVSAGILNLTHRSSHEDAEALEPGIPTEVRIGLRSTAHRFAAGHRIRLSVASAMWPVVWPSPFPAEYGIHLGGQAGDASGASRLVLPTLPVGHPGADVPPFKTSPAGLREIGSYRGDPPRWEVVEDVINGSVTVRTSEFGETTLPDGRTTLYTGESLEMTARDADPAHARMHNEVVYRLREDGSEILIEASGTIRTTTTDFHMNVGLRVSLDGAPFFERGWLETIPRQLV
;
A
#
# COMPACT_ATOMS: atom_id res chain seq x y z
N ALA A 1 -0.10 9.47 -10.77
CA ALA A 1 0.80 8.66 -9.93
C ALA A 1 2.09 9.43 -9.72
N ARG A 2 2.71 9.37 -8.54
CA ARG A 2 4.03 9.97 -8.27
C ARG A 2 5.10 9.23 -9.08
N ASP A 3 6.15 9.94 -9.48
CA ASP A 3 7.38 9.33 -9.99
C ASP A 3 8.03 8.48 -8.89
N LEU A 4 8.38 7.23 -9.21
CA LEU A 4 8.92 6.26 -8.25
C LEU A 4 10.45 6.15 -8.31
N ARG A 5 11.12 6.90 -9.19
CA ARG A 5 12.59 6.82 -9.31
C ARG A 5 13.32 7.16 -8.00
N ALA A 6 12.77 8.06 -7.20
CA ALA A 6 13.31 8.38 -5.89
C ALA A 6 13.22 7.17 -4.93
N ASP A 7 12.08 6.47 -4.92
CA ASP A 7 11.90 5.25 -4.13
C ASP A 7 12.82 4.12 -4.60
N ASP A 8 12.94 3.94 -5.91
CA ASP A 8 13.75 2.87 -6.51
C ASP A 8 15.25 3.05 -6.25
N ALA A 9 15.71 4.24 -5.87
CA ALA A 9 17.11 4.52 -5.55
C ALA A 9 17.57 3.91 -4.20
N PHE A 10 16.63 3.54 -3.33
CA PHE A 10 16.92 3.01 -1.98
C PHE A 10 17.09 1.50 -1.93
N GLY A 11 16.89 0.79 -3.04
CA GLY A 11 16.94 -0.67 -3.08
C GLY A 11 17.41 -1.22 -4.43
N PRO A 12 17.61 -2.55 -4.52
CA PRO A 12 18.00 -3.17 -5.76
C PRO A 12 16.88 -3.08 -6.80
N THR A 13 17.26 -2.73 -8.02
CA THR A 13 16.39 -2.83 -9.21
C THR A 13 16.99 -3.80 -10.22
N PHE A 14 16.13 -4.62 -10.80
CA PHE A 14 16.48 -5.59 -11.84
C PHE A 14 15.74 -5.20 -13.10
N THR A 15 16.47 -4.84 -14.16
CA THR A 15 15.88 -4.35 -15.42
C THR A 15 16.28 -5.26 -16.56
N SER A 16 15.32 -5.69 -17.37
CA SER A 16 15.59 -6.48 -18.58
C SER A 16 16.29 -5.67 -19.67
N GLU A 17 16.78 -6.37 -20.68
CA GLU A 17 17.00 -5.75 -22.00
C GLU A 17 15.67 -5.27 -22.61
N PRO A 18 15.70 -4.34 -23.59
CA PRO A 18 14.49 -3.93 -24.30
C PRO A 18 13.82 -5.15 -24.92
N LEU A 19 12.50 -5.24 -24.78
CA LEU A 19 11.73 -6.33 -25.35
C LEU A 19 11.77 -6.25 -26.88
N ALA A 20 12.05 -7.38 -27.53
CA ALA A 20 12.08 -7.45 -28.99
C ALA A 20 10.67 -7.42 -29.62
N ALA A 21 9.65 -7.76 -28.85
CA ALA A 21 8.25 -7.79 -29.24
C ALA A 21 7.37 -7.49 -28.03
N ASP A 22 6.09 -7.18 -28.27
CA ASP A 22 5.11 -6.96 -27.21
C ASP A 22 4.97 -8.20 -26.31
N LEU A 23 4.83 -7.96 -25.00
CA LEU A 23 4.55 -8.99 -24.01
C LEU A 23 3.27 -8.66 -23.25
N ASP A 24 2.26 -9.49 -23.44
CA ASP A 24 0.98 -9.39 -22.75
C ASP A 24 1.00 -10.18 -21.44
N VAL A 25 0.72 -9.50 -20.33
CA VAL A 25 0.63 -10.08 -18.99
C VAL A 25 -0.79 -9.90 -18.47
N VAL A 26 -1.50 -11.02 -18.30
CA VAL A 26 -2.90 -11.02 -17.87
C VAL A 26 -3.10 -12.04 -16.76
N GLY A 27 -3.44 -11.56 -15.56
CA GLY A 27 -3.66 -12.37 -14.36
C GLY A 27 -2.77 -11.94 -13.19
N SER A 28 -2.57 -12.85 -12.23
CA SER A 28 -1.75 -12.62 -11.03
C SER A 28 -0.35 -13.22 -11.18
N GLY A 29 0.67 -12.37 -11.20
CA GLY A 29 2.07 -12.80 -11.16
C GLY A 29 2.59 -13.02 -9.74
N SER A 30 3.84 -13.46 -9.63
CA SER A 30 4.55 -13.50 -8.35
C SER A 30 6.04 -13.28 -8.53
N VAL A 31 6.69 -12.86 -7.45
CA VAL A 31 8.15 -12.77 -7.36
C VAL A 31 8.59 -13.80 -6.34
N VAL A 32 9.45 -14.73 -6.75
CA VAL A 32 10.09 -15.69 -5.85
C VAL A 32 11.48 -15.15 -5.54
N LEU A 33 11.81 -14.96 -4.27
CA LEU A 33 13.10 -14.45 -3.82
C LEU A 33 13.74 -15.43 -2.85
N ARG A 34 15.06 -15.57 -2.94
CA ARG A 34 15.89 -16.19 -1.90
C ARG A 34 16.36 -15.07 -0.97
N TRP A 35 15.57 -14.83 0.07
CA TRP A 35 15.70 -13.71 0.99
C TRP A 35 16.47 -14.15 2.24
N GLU A 36 17.54 -13.44 2.57
CA GLU A 36 18.27 -13.59 3.82
C GLU A 36 17.99 -12.39 4.71
N SER A 37 17.55 -12.65 5.94
CA SER A 37 17.25 -11.62 6.94
C SER A 37 18.13 -11.82 8.17
N PRO A 38 18.75 -10.77 8.73
CA PRO A 38 19.45 -10.85 10.00
C PRO A 38 18.50 -10.78 11.21
N VAL A 39 17.20 -10.60 10.98
CA VAL A 39 16.16 -10.37 12.00
C VAL A 39 14.96 -11.31 11.79
N PRO A 40 14.23 -11.66 12.85
CA PRO A 40 13.16 -12.66 12.78
C PRO A 40 11.88 -12.19 12.10
N VAL A 41 11.71 -10.88 11.90
CA VAL A 41 10.53 -10.25 11.28
C VAL A 41 10.98 -9.28 10.21
N ALA A 42 10.40 -9.40 9.02
CA ALA A 42 10.69 -8.52 7.89
C ALA A 42 9.48 -8.45 6.96
N THR A 43 9.33 -7.33 6.26
CA THR A 43 8.38 -7.19 5.17
C THR A 43 9.12 -7.17 3.84
N GLY A 44 8.65 -7.93 2.86
CA GLY A 44 9.13 -7.86 1.48
C GLY A 44 8.14 -7.07 0.63
N VAL A 45 8.64 -6.07 -0.11
CA VAL A 45 7.88 -5.27 -1.05
C VAL A 45 8.51 -5.42 -2.42
N VAL A 46 7.70 -5.67 -3.43
CA VAL A 46 8.14 -5.76 -4.82
C VAL A 46 7.26 -4.91 -5.72
N ARG A 47 7.85 -4.22 -6.69
CA ARG A 47 7.11 -3.43 -7.69
C ARG A 47 7.52 -3.89 -9.08
N LEU A 48 6.52 -4.27 -9.87
CA LEU A 48 6.66 -4.55 -11.29
C LEU A 48 6.43 -3.26 -12.07
N GLN A 49 7.39 -2.90 -12.90
CA GLN A 49 7.38 -1.64 -13.64
C GLN A 49 7.62 -1.88 -15.13
N ASP A 50 6.91 -1.10 -15.95
CA ASP A 50 7.14 -0.95 -17.38
C ASP A 50 7.98 0.32 -17.59
N VAL A 51 9.19 0.17 -18.11
CA VAL A 51 10.12 1.27 -18.34
C VAL A 51 10.13 1.61 -19.82
N ALA A 52 9.66 2.80 -20.15
CA ALA A 52 9.64 3.31 -21.52
C ALA A 52 11.07 3.52 -22.08
N PRO A 53 11.25 3.64 -23.41
CA PRO A 53 12.57 3.81 -24.03
C PRO A 53 13.35 5.04 -23.56
N ASP A 54 12.64 6.08 -23.06
CA ASP A 54 13.23 7.28 -22.47
C ASP A 54 13.67 7.10 -21.00
N GLY A 55 13.42 5.93 -20.43
CA GLY A 55 13.75 5.56 -19.05
C GLY A 55 12.65 5.85 -18.02
N THR A 56 11.49 6.38 -18.42
CA THR A 56 10.37 6.66 -17.53
C THR A 56 9.73 5.36 -17.02
N PRO A 57 9.70 5.10 -15.70
CA PRO A 57 9.04 3.92 -15.16
C PRO A 57 7.54 4.17 -14.91
N PHE A 58 6.72 3.18 -15.22
CA PHE A 58 5.31 3.10 -14.86
C PHE A 58 5.08 1.85 -13.99
N GLN A 59 4.46 2.01 -12.81
CA GLN A 59 4.15 0.85 -11.96
C GLN A 59 2.96 0.07 -12.51
N VAL A 60 3.22 -1.16 -12.96
CA VAL A 60 2.21 -2.09 -13.50
C VAL A 60 1.51 -2.86 -12.39
N SER A 61 2.26 -3.34 -11.41
CA SER A 61 1.72 -4.06 -10.25
C SER A 61 2.69 -3.98 -9.07
N ALA A 62 2.23 -4.33 -7.88
CA ALA A 62 3.05 -4.42 -6.68
C ALA A 62 2.59 -5.59 -5.80
N GLY A 63 3.50 -6.08 -4.98
CA GLY A 63 3.28 -7.13 -4.00
C GLY A 63 3.92 -6.75 -2.67
N ILE A 64 3.26 -7.12 -1.57
CA ILE A 64 3.72 -6.91 -0.21
C ILE A 64 3.49 -8.20 0.55
N LEU A 65 4.46 -8.64 1.34
CA LEU A 65 4.33 -9.81 2.21
C LEU A 65 5.08 -9.57 3.52
N ASN A 66 4.39 -9.76 4.66
CA ASN A 66 5.10 -10.04 5.90
C ASN A 66 5.73 -11.44 5.80
N LEU A 67 7.06 -11.51 5.79
CA LEU A 67 7.81 -12.72 5.47
C LEU A 67 7.66 -13.82 6.55
N THR A 68 7.11 -13.50 7.71
CA THR A 68 6.72 -14.50 8.70
C THR A 68 5.51 -15.33 8.25
N HIS A 69 4.71 -14.80 7.31
CA HIS A 69 3.58 -15.49 6.68
C HIS A 69 3.97 -16.19 5.36
N ARG A 70 5.27 -16.39 5.08
CA ARG A 70 5.75 -17.00 3.83
C ARG A 70 5.17 -18.39 3.52
N SER A 71 4.79 -19.12 4.57
CA SER A 71 4.28 -20.49 4.48
C SER A 71 2.78 -20.59 4.81
N SER A 72 2.26 -19.74 5.70
CA SER A 72 0.87 -19.72 6.13
C SER A 72 0.47 -18.32 6.59
N HIS A 73 -0.76 -17.90 6.28
CA HIS A 73 -1.32 -16.68 6.84
C HIS A 73 -1.94 -16.88 8.21
N GLU A 74 -2.29 -18.12 8.58
CA GLU A 74 -2.90 -18.48 9.86
C GLU A 74 -1.81 -18.76 10.91
N ASP A 75 -0.75 -19.47 10.51
CA ASP A 75 0.36 -19.90 11.35
C ASP A 75 1.65 -19.21 10.92
N ALA A 76 1.83 -17.96 11.36
CA ALA A 76 3.05 -17.21 11.07
C ALA A 76 4.25 -17.79 11.83
N GLU A 77 5.40 -17.84 11.17
CA GLU A 77 6.65 -18.36 11.71
C GLU A 77 7.76 -17.32 11.56
N ALA A 78 8.54 -17.09 12.61
CA ALA A 78 9.72 -16.23 12.52
C ALA A 78 10.67 -16.67 11.39
N LEU A 79 11.38 -15.70 10.82
CA LEU A 79 12.53 -15.98 9.97
C LEU A 79 13.69 -16.47 10.85
N GLU A 80 14.48 -17.40 10.31
CA GLU A 80 15.76 -17.79 10.91
C GLU A 80 16.84 -16.78 10.50
N PRO A 81 17.42 -16.01 11.44
CA PRO A 81 18.44 -15.02 11.11
C PRO A 81 19.65 -15.61 10.37
N GLY A 82 20.04 -14.99 9.25
CA GLY A 82 21.18 -15.38 8.43
C GLY A 82 20.96 -16.60 7.52
N ILE A 83 19.75 -17.17 7.49
CA ILE A 83 19.43 -18.33 6.63
C ILE A 83 18.63 -17.87 5.39
N PRO A 84 19.18 -18.03 4.16
CA PRO A 84 18.47 -17.71 2.94
C PRO A 84 17.21 -18.57 2.76
N THR A 85 16.06 -17.92 2.76
CA THR A 85 14.75 -18.55 2.72
C THR A 85 14.05 -18.23 1.40
N GLU A 86 13.39 -19.21 0.77
CA GLU A 86 12.53 -18.92 -0.38
C GLU A 86 11.24 -18.24 0.10
N VAL A 87 10.93 -17.07 -0.46
CA VAL A 87 9.68 -16.34 -0.22
C VAL A 87 9.00 -16.06 -1.55
N ARG A 88 7.67 -16.21 -1.61
CA ARG A 88 6.86 -15.94 -2.79
C ARG A 88 5.94 -14.76 -2.52
N ILE A 89 6.26 -13.61 -3.10
CA ILE A 89 5.48 -12.39 -2.96
C ILE A 89 4.52 -12.30 -4.15
N GLY A 90 3.22 -12.41 -3.88
CA GLY A 90 2.18 -12.29 -4.91
C GLY A 90 2.04 -10.86 -5.42
N LEU A 91 1.92 -10.69 -6.74
CA LEU A 91 1.59 -9.43 -7.37
C LEU A 91 0.07 -9.31 -7.50
N ARG A 92 -0.46 -8.08 -7.38
CA ARG A 92 -1.86 -7.81 -7.73
C ARG A 92 -2.12 -8.16 -9.19
N SER A 93 -3.34 -8.64 -9.47
CA SER A 93 -3.76 -8.97 -10.83
C SER A 93 -3.66 -7.76 -11.74
N THR A 94 -3.16 -7.99 -12.96
CA THR A 94 -3.01 -6.95 -13.98
C THR A 94 -3.40 -7.48 -15.34
N ALA A 95 -3.73 -6.58 -16.26
CA ALA A 95 -3.88 -6.83 -17.68
C ALA A 95 -3.10 -5.72 -18.40
N HIS A 96 -1.82 -5.98 -18.68
CA HIS A 96 -0.88 -4.98 -19.17
C HIS A 96 -0.07 -5.51 -20.33
N ARG A 97 0.16 -4.67 -21.34
CA ARG A 97 1.06 -4.95 -22.46
C ARG A 97 2.35 -4.16 -22.26
N PHE A 98 3.47 -4.85 -22.08
CA PHE A 98 4.78 -4.24 -22.21
C PHE A 98 5.11 -4.16 -23.70
N ALA A 99 5.22 -2.94 -24.23
CA ALA A 99 5.44 -2.75 -25.66
C ALA A 99 6.88 -3.12 -26.09
N ALA A 100 7.06 -3.49 -27.36
CA ALA A 100 8.39 -3.64 -27.94
C ALA A 100 9.26 -2.38 -27.71
N GLY A 101 10.52 -2.58 -27.33
CA GLY A 101 11.46 -1.52 -26.97
C GLY A 101 11.37 -1.06 -25.50
N HIS A 102 10.29 -1.38 -24.78
CA HIS A 102 10.22 -1.16 -23.34
C HIS A 102 11.03 -2.20 -22.56
N ARG A 103 11.26 -1.96 -21.27
CA ARG A 103 11.93 -2.89 -20.36
C ARG A 103 11.02 -3.28 -19.21
N ILE A 104 11.14 -4.52 -18.76
CA ILE A 104 10.52 -4.98 -17.51
C ILE A 104 11.50 -4.66 -16.39
N ARG A 105 11.05 -3.91 -15.39
CA ARG A 105 11.81 -3.65 -14.17
C ARG A 105 11.10 -4.21 -12.95
N LEU A 106 11.91 -4.76 -12.05
CA LEU A 106 11.50 -5.17 -10.71
C LEU A 106 12.30 -4.36 -9.70
N SER A 107 11.64 -3.62 -8.81
CA SER A 107 12.28 -3.07 -7.61
C SER A 107 11.88 -3.86 -6.37
N VAL A 108 12.83 -4.04 -5.46
CA VAL A 108 12.63 -4.76 -4.20
C VAL A 108 12.97 -3.83 -3.04
N ALA A 109 12.10 -3.79 -2.03
CA ALA A 109 12.27 -2.98 -0.82
C ALA A 109 11.79 -3.77 0.41
N SER A 110 12.16 -3.28 1.60
CA SER A 110 11.72 -3.84 2.88
C SER A 110 10.63 -3.02 3.57
N ALA A 111 10.27 -1.86 2.99
CA ALA A 111 9.28 -0.95 3.52
C ALA A 111 8.47 -0.29 2.40
N MET A 112 7.24 0.11 2.71
CA MET A 112 6.39 0.91 1.83
C MET A 112 5.62 1.93 2.65
N TRP A 113 6.36 2.82 3.31
CA TRP A 113 5.75 3.88 4.12
C TRP A 113 5.03 4.91 3.22
N PRO A 114 3.82 5.39 3.58
CA PRO A 114 3.01 5.07 4.76
C PRO A 114 1.98 3.94 4.54
N VAL A 115 2.05 3.22 3.42
CA VAL A 115 1.07 2.18 3.05
C VAL A 115 1.12 0.99 3.99
N VAL A 116 2.30 0.64 4.51
CA VAL A 116 2.51 -0.47 5.42
C VAL A 116 3.26 0.02 6.65
N TRP A 117 2.81 -0.42 7.83
CA TRP A 117 3.51 -0.12 9.08
C TRP A 117 4.89 -0.80 9.11
N PRO A 118 5.96 -0.14 9.57
CA PRO A 118 7.29 -0.73 9.57
C PRO A 118 7.42 -1.96 10.48
N SER A 119 8.19 -2.94 10.02
CA SER A 119 8.72 -4.01 10.88
C SER A 119 9.60 -3.41 11.99
N PRO A 120 9.70 -4.03 13.17
CA PRO A 120 10.27 -3.38 14.34
C PRO A 120 11.80 -3.24 14.33
N PHE A 121 12.50 -3.87 13.38
CA PHE A 121 13.96 -3.91 13.38
C PHE A 121 14.55 -3.17 12.18
N PRO A 122 15.53 -2.26 12.39
CA PRO A 122 16.37 -1.80 11.29
C PRO A 122 17.29 -2.96 10.87
N ALA A 123 17.34 -3.26 9.58
CA ALA A 123 18.12 -4.38 9.05
C ALA A 123 18.52 -4.18 7.59
N GLU A 124 19.67 -4.74 7.24
CA GLU A 124 20.10 -4.93 5.86
C GLU A 124 19.78 -6.36 5.43
N TYR A 125 19.12 -6.51 4.28
CA TYR A 125 18.63 -7.80 3.80
C TYR A 125 19.44 -8.27 2.57
N GLY A 126 19.66 -9.57 2.49
CA GLY A 126 20.32 -10.21 1.34
C GLY A 126 19.32 -10.77 0.34
N ILE A 127 19.54 -10.53 -0.95
CA ILE A 127 18.83 -11.21 -2.04
C ILE A 127 19.82 -12.08 -2.80
N HIS A 128 19.64 -13.38 -2.72
CA HIS A 128 20.51 -14.34 -3.40
C HIS A 128 20.07 -14.51 -4.84
N LEU A 129 20.97 -14.23 -5.77
CA LEU A 129 20.79 -14.41 -7.20
C LEU A 129 21.51 -15.70 -7.64
N GLY A 130 21.06 -16.31 -8.73
CA GLY A 130 21.64 -17.55 -9.25
C GLY A 130 20.63 -18.38 -10.05
N GLY A 131 21.00 -19.62 -10.35
CA GLY A 131 20.26 -20.52 -11.25
C GLY A 131 21.02 -20.75 -12.55
N GLN A 132 21.03 -21.99 -13.04
CA GLN A 132 21.55 -22.28 -14.39
C GLN A 132 20.48 -21.86 -15.41
N ALA A 133 20.89 -21.34 -16.57
CA ALA A 133 19.94 -21.07 -17.64
C ALA A 133 19.20 -22.37 -18.03
N GLY A 134 17.89 -22.43 -17.75
CA GLY A 134 17.06 -23.62 -17.97
C GLY A 134 16.69 -24.41 -16.70
N ASP A 135 17.33 -24.15 -15.55
CA ASP A 135 16.91 -24.67 -14.24
C ASP A 135 16.86 -23.53 -13.22
N ALA A 136 15.67 -22.97 -13.08
CA ALA A 136 15.37 -21.89 -12.13
C ALA A 136 14.94 -22.43 -10.75
N SER A 137 15.07 -23.73 -10.48
CA SER A 137 14.74 -24.28 -9.16
C SER A 137 15.70 -23.70 -8.11
N GLY A 138 15.14 -23.13 -7.04
CA GLY A 138 15.90 -22.49 -5.97
C GLY A 138 16.50 -21.11 -6.30
N ALA A 139 16.23 -20.55 -7.48
CA ALA A 139 16.65 -19.20 -7.88
C ALA A 139 15.58 -18.12 -7.67
N SER A 140 16.03 -16.91 -7.32
CA SER A 140 15.19 -15.71 -7.34
C SER A 140 14.72 -15.41 -8.77
N ARG A 141 13.40 -15.23 -8.98
CA ARG A 141 12.79 -15.07 -10.31
C ARG A 141 11.47 -14.33 -10.27
N LEU A 142 11.15 -13.67 -11.38
CA LEU A 142 9.83 -13.10 -11.67
C LEU A 142 9.00 -14.13 -12.45
N VAL A 143 7.78 -14.39 -12.01
CA VAL A 143 6.82 -15.31 -12.66
C VAL A 143 5.62 -14.49 -13.13
N LEU A 144 5.44 -14.41 -14.45
CA LEU A 144 4.38 -13.63 -15.09
C LEU A 144 3.39 -14.55 -15.82
N PRO A 145 2.07 -14.33 -15.68
CA PRO A 145 1.06 -15.00 -16.49
C PRO A 145 1.01 -14.33 -17.87
N THR A 146 1.82 -14.86 -18.80
CA THR A 146 1.94 -14.32 -20.15
C THR A 146 0.94 -14.96 -21.10
N LEU A 147 0.38 -14.16 -22.00
CA LEU A 147 -0.40 -14.70 -23.12
C LEU A 147 0.54 -15.12 -24.26
N PRO A 148 0.18 -16.14 -25.06
CA PRO A 148 0.94 -16.51 -26.24
C PRO A 148 1.08 -15.34 -27.22
N VAL A 149 2.26 -15.22 -27.85
CA VAL A 149 2.50 -14.24 -28.92
C VAL A 149 1.49 -14.47 -30.04
N GLY A 150 0.85 -13.39 -30.49
CA GLY A 150 -0.15 -13.46 -31.56
C GLY A 150 -1.47 -14.10 -31.15
N HIS A 151 -1.77 -14.19 -29.84
CA HIS A 151 -3.11 -14.58 -29.40
C HIS A 151 -4.17 -13.72 -30.13
N PRO A 152 -5.23 -14.34 -30.68
CA PRO A 152 -6.29 -13.58 -31.32
C PRO A 152 -6.91 -12.67 -30.26
N GLY A 153 -7.04 -11.38 -30.57
CA GLY A 153 -7.82 -10.48 -29.73
C GLY A 153 -9.23 -11.06 -29.58
N ALA A 154 -9.76 -11.03 -28.36
CA ALA A 154 -11.16 -11.37 -28.17
C ALA A 154 -12.04 -10.35 -28.90
N ASP A 155 -13.15 -10.80 -29.47
CA ASP A 155 -14.19 -9.90 -29.93
C ASP A 155 -14.59 -9.01 -28.76
N VAL A 156 -14.29 -7.71 -28.87
CA VAL A 156 -14.66 -6.74 -27.86
C VAL A 156 -16.18 -6.62 -27.93
N PRO A 157 -16.93 -7.02 -26.88
CA PRO A 157 -18.36 -6.84 -26.90
C PRO A 157 -18.64 -5.34 -27.05
N PRO A 158 -19.71 -4.95 -27.78
CA PRO A 158 -20.06 -3.55 -27.88
C PRO A 158 -20.30 -3.00 -26.48
N PHE A 159 -19.37 -2.18 -25.99
CA PHE A 159 -19.54 -1.50 -24.72
C PHE A 159 -20.66 -0.48 -24.88
N LYS A 160 -21.53 -0.38 -23.88
CA LYS A 160 -22.53 0.68 -23.83
C LYS A 160 -21.79 2.00 -23.66
N THR A 161 -21.72 2.80 -24.72
CA THR A 161 -21.11 4.14 -24.70
C THR A 161 -22.04 5.19 -24.10
N SER A 162 -23.34 4.91 -24.08
CA SER A 162 -24.32 5.73 -23.36
C SER A 162 -24.27 5.37 -21.87
N PRO A 163 -24.04 6.34 -20.98
CA PRO A 163 -24.15 6.12 -19.54
C PRO A 163 -25.50 5.46 -19.21
N ALA A 164 -25.55 4.60 -18.20
CA ALA A 164 -26.82 4.24 -17.62
C ALA A 164 -27.52 5.53 -17.15
N GLY A 165 -28.86 5.55 -17.15
CA GLY A 165 -29.59 6.59 -16.43
C GLY A 165 -29.24 6.45 -14.96
N LEU A 166 -28.23 7.20 -14.51
CA LEU A 166 -27.82 7.20 -13.13
C LEU A 166 -28.92 7.94 -12.35
N ARG A 167 -29.32 7.38 -11.21
CA ARG A 167 -30.17 8.11 -10.25
C ARG A 167 -29.44 9.39 -9.88
N GLU A 168 -30.16 10.50 -9.74
CA GLU A 168 -29.57 11.73 -9.21
C GLU A 168 -29.03 11.44 -7.80
N ILE A 169 -27.72 11.65 -7.60
CA ILE A 169 -27.00 11.28 -6.37
C ILE A 169 -26.73 12.53 -5.51
N GLY A 170 -27.60 13.53 -5.62
CA GLY A 170 -27.49 14.78 -4.86
C GLY A 170 -26.27 15.61 -5.29
N SER A 171 -25.74 16.41 -4.36
CA SER A 171 -24.55 17.25 -4.60
C SER A 171 -23.43 16.95 -3.62
N TYR A 172 -22.19 17.14 -4.07
CA TYR A 172 -21.00 17.03 -3.24
C TYR A 172 -20.21 18.34 -3.27
N ARG A 173 -19.72 18.77 -2.11
CA ARG A 173 -18.77 19.87 -1.97
C ARG A 173 -17.66 19.44 -1.02
N GLY A 174 -16.41 19.57 -1.44
CA GLY A 174 -15.25 19.27 -0.59
C GLY A 174 -14.13 20.27 -0.81
N ASP A 175 -13.23 20.31 0.17
CA ASP A 175 -11.96 21.02 0.03
C ASP A 175 -10.99 20.15 -0.77
N PRO A 176 -10.00 20.75 -1.46
CA PRO A 176 -8.95 19.98 -2.12
C PRO A 176 -8.25 19.07 -1.08
N PRO A 177 -8.08 17.77 -1.38
CA PRO A 177 -7.41 16.87 -0.45
C PRO A 177 -5.95 17.27 -0.30
N ARG A 178 -5.41 17.04 0.90
CA ARG A 178 -3.98 17.22 1.19
C ARG A 178 -3.29 15.86 1.14
N TRP A 179 -2.15 15.83 0.47
CA TRP A 179 -1.15 14.77 0.59
C TRP A 179 0.23 15.42 0.64
N GLU A 180 0.81 15.49 1.83
CA GLU A 180 2.11 16.12 2.07
C GLU A 180 3.09 15.09 2.61
N VAL A 181 4.32 15.09 2.09
CA VAL A 181 5.43 14.30 2.59
C VAL A 181 6.51 15.27 3.05
N VAL A 182 6.91 15.16 4.32
CA VAL A 182 7.95 15.98 4.95
C VAL A 182 9.11 15.08 5.36
N GLU A 183 10.28 15.36 4.79
CA GLU A 183 11.53 14.69 5.13
C GLU A 183 12.32 15.58 6.09
N ASP A 184 12.55 15.09 7.31
CA ASP A 184 13.45 15.71 8.27
C ASP A 184 14.82 15.06 8.16
N VAL A 185 15.73 15.74 7.46
CA VAL A 185 17.07 15.25 7.18
C VAL A 185 17.93 15.14 8.44
N ILE A 186 17.71 16.01 9.44
CA ILE A 186 18.49 15.99 10.68
C ILE A 186 18.06 14.81 11.55
N ASN A 187 16.75 14.57 11.63
CA ASN A 187 16.18 13.51 12.47
C ASN A 187 16.02 12.17 11.73
N GLY A 188 16.28 12.13 10.42
CA GLY A 188 16.14 10.93 9.58
C GLY A 188 14.71 10.39 9.55
N SER A 189 13.70 11.27 9.54
CA SER A 189 12.30 10.86 9.63
C SER A 189 11.48 11.33 8.44
N VAL A 190 10.50 10.51 8.03
CA VAL A 190 9.50 10.86 7.02
C VAL A 190 8.15 10.98 7.69
N THR A 191 7.54 12.17 7.59
CA THR A 191 6.17 12.43 8.04
C THR A 191 5.25 12.56 6.83
N VAL A 192 4.16 11.79 6.79
CA VAL A 192 3.09 11.95 5.80
C VAL A 192 1.87 12.56 6.47
N ARG A 193 1.33 13.62 5.87
CA ARG A 193 0.09 14.26 6.29
C ARG A 193 -0.94 14.16 5.20
N THR A 194 -2.10 13.60 5.52
CA THR A 194 -3.25 13.57 4.61
C THR A 194 -4.45 14.22 5.25
N SER A 195 -5.31 14.82 4.43
CA SER A 195 -6.62 15.25 4.89
C SER A 195 -7.62 15.31 3.75
N GLU A 196 -8.84 14.93 4.02
CA GLU A 196 -9.96 15.00 3.08
C GLU A 196 -11.21 15.48 3.85
N PHE A 197 -11.90 16.47 3.28
CA PHE A 197 -13.09 17.05 3.88
C PHE A 197 -14.15 17.22 2.79
N GLY A 198 -15.37 16.80 3.07
CA GLY A 198 -16.45 16.88 2.11
C GLY A 198 -17.82 16.79 2.76
N GLU A 199 -18.80 17.35 2.07
CA GLU A 199 -20.21 17.29 2.42
C GLU A 199 -21.00 16.76 1.22
N THR A 200 -21.79 15.72 1.46
CA THR A 200 -22.76 15.20 0.49
C THR A 200 -24.16 15.62 0.93
N THR A 201 -24.94 16.18 0.02
CA THR A 201 -26.35 16.52 0.22
C THR A 201 -27.20 15.61 -0.66
N LEU A 202 -28.21 14.94 -0.09
CA LEU A 202 -29.12 14.09 -0.86
C LEU A 202 -30.06 14.93 -1.77
N PRO A 203 -30.65 14.35 -2.83
CA PRO A 203 -31.49 15.09 -3.79
C PRO A 203 -32.67 15.87 -3.19
N ASP A 204 -33.20 15.43 -2.06
CA ASP A 204 -34.31 16.12 -1.37
C ASP A 204 -33.85 17.37 -0.61
N GLY A 205 -32.54 17.58 -0.46
CA GLY A 205 -31.95 18.68 0.30
C GLY A 205 -32.18 18.59 1.81
N ARG A 206 -32.77 17.50 2.31
CA ARG A 206 -33.16 17.33 3.73
C ARG A 206 -32.06 16.65 4.54
N THR A 207 -31.23 15.85 3.87
CA THR A 207 -30.15 15.10 4.51
C THR A 207 -28.79 15.54 3.98
N THR A 208 -27.88 15.91 4.89
CA THR A 208 -26.47 16.21 4.59
C THR A 208 -25.55 15.37 5.44
N LEU A 209 -24.51 14.79 4.84
CA LEU A 209 -23.44 14.10 5.54
C LEU A 209 -22.13 14.80 5.24
N TYR A 210 -21.58 15.46 6.26
CA TYR A 210 -20.20 15.93 6.25
C TYR A 210 -19.28 14.84 6.79
N THR A 211 -18.18 14.61 6.09
CA THR A 211 -17.09 13.71 6.46
C THR A 211 -15.77 14.47 6.40
N GLY A 212 -15.02 14.46 7.49
CA GLY A 212 -13.68 15.02 7.56
C GLY A 212 -12.72 14.01 8.16
N GLU A 213 -11.58 13.83 7.56
CA GLU A 213 -10.49 13.03 8.10
C GLU A 213 -9.16 13.77 7.93
N SER A 214 -8.33 13.72 8.96
CA SER A 214 -6.93 14.09 8.87
C SER A 214 -6.06 13.03 9.53
N LEU A 215 -4.87 12.84 8.98
CA LEU A 215 -3.91 11.82 9.39
C LEU A 215 -2.50 12.40 9.34
N GLU A 216 -1.72 12.21 10.40
CA GLU A 216 -0.28 12.47 10.43
C GLU A 216 0.45 11.20 10.88
N MET A 217 1.34 10.69 10.04
CA MET A 217 2.13 9.49 10.31
C MET A 217 3.63 9.82 10.24
N THR A 218 4.44 9.38 11.19
CA THR A 218 5.91 9.50 11.14
C THR A 218 6.62 8.16 11.32
N ALA A 219 7.64 7.88 10.50
CA ALA A 219 8.54 6.74 10.63
C ALA A 219 10.01 7.14 10.37
N ARG A 220 10.95 6.26 10.71
CA ARG A 220 12.41 6.45 10.60
C ARG A 220 13.07 5.15 10.19
N ASP A 221 14.00 5.18 9.24
CA ASP A 221 14.71 3.98 8.80
C ASP A 221 15.65 3.42 9.89
N ALA A 222 16.31 4.30 10.64
CA ALA A 222 17.23 3.92 11.71
C ALA A 222 16.52 3.42 12.98
N ASP A 223 15.23 3.71 13.13
CA ASP A 223 14.41 3.34 14.28
C ASP A 223 12.95 3.05 13.87
N PRO A 224 12.71 1.97 13.11
CA PRO A 224 11.40 1.67 12.56
C PRO A 224 10.42 1.16 13.64
N ALA A 225 10.92 0.70 14.78
CA ALA A 225 10.11 0.30 15.95
C ALA A 225 9.22 1.45 16.43
N HIS A 226 9.68 2.70 16.37
CA HIS A 226 9.00 3.86 16.96
C HIS A 226 8.23 4.71 15.96
N ALA A 227 7.61 4.07 14.96
CA ALA A 227 6.63 4.72 14.12
C ALA A 227 5.41 5.20 14.93
N ARG A 228 4.79 6.28 14.46
CA ARG A 228 3.63 6.89 15.12
C ARG A 228 2.61 7.39 14.11
N MET A 229 1.36 7.45 14.55
CA MET A 229 0.23 7.98 13.81
C MET A 229 -0.66 8.79 14.75
N HIS A 230 -1.23 9.86 14.25
CA HIS A 230 -2.34 10.58 14.86
C HIS A 230 -3.39 10.85 13.80
N ASN A 231 -4.66 10.66 14.14
CA ASN A 231 -5.77 10.97 13.26
C ASN A 231 -6.91 11.68 13.99
N GLU A 232 -7.66 12.46 13.23
CA GLU A 232 -8.91 13.09 13.64
C GLU A 232 -9.97 12.83 12.57
N VAL A 233 -11.16 12.41 12.98
CA VAL A 233 -12.28 12.09 12.11
C VAL A 233 -13.52 12.78 12.62
N VAL A 234 -14.28 13.41 11.72
CA VAL A 234 -15.54 14.07 12.01
C VAL A 234 -16.60 13.56 11.04
N TYR A 235 -17.72 13.08 11.58
CA TYR A 235 -18.94 12.85 10.83
C TYR A 235 -20.02 13.78 11.37
N ARG A 236 -20.66 14.56 10.49
CA ARG A 236 -21.83 15.35 10.86
C ARG A 236 -22.97 15.01 9.92
N LEU A 237 -23.95 14.28 10.45
CA LEU A 237 -25.20 13.99 9.77
C LEU A 237 -26.22 15.04 10.20
N ARG A 238 -26.85 15.70 9.23
CA ARG A 238 -28.06 16.50 9.46
C ARG A 238 -29.19 15.89 8.68
N GLU A 239 -30.32 15.71 9.33
CA GLU A 239 -31.53 15.20 8.72
C GLU A 239 -32.73 15.84 9.39
N ASP A 240 -33.62 16.44 8.61
CA ASP A 240 -34.89 17.01 9.09
C ASP A 240 -34.78 18.00 10.26
N GLY A 241 -33.66 18.74 10.30
CA GLY A 241 -33.39 19.75 11.33
C GLY A 241 -32.70 19.21 12.59
N SER A 242 -32.52 17.90 12.71
CA SER A 242 -31.68 17.27 13.72
C SER A 242 -30.24 17.12 13.23
N GLU A 243 -29.27 17.19 14.14
CA GLU A 243 -27.85 17.00 13.90
C GLU A 243 -27.28 15.90 14.80
N ILE A 244 -26.57 14.95 14.20
CA ILE A 244 -25.70 14.00 14.88
C ILE A 244 -24.26 14.35 14.50
N LEU A 245 -23.46 14.76 15.49
CA LEU A 245 -22.04 15.02 15.31
C LEU A 245 -21.24 13.95 16.04
N ILE A 246 -20.39 13.26 15.30
CA ILE A 246 -19.45 12.25 15.77
C ILE A 246 -18.04 12.79 15.55
N GLU A 247 -17.27 12.89 16.62
CA GLU A 247 -15.87 13.28 16.61
C GLU A 247 -15.04 12.15 17.19
N ALA A 248 -14.06 11.67 16.42
CA ALA A 248 -13.13 10.66 16.87
C ALA A 248 -11.69 11.14 16.70
N SER A 249 -10.83 10.79 17.65
CA SER A 249 -9.39 11.00 17.55
C SER A 249 -8.67 9.72 17.89
N GLY A 250 -7.53 9.49 17.25
CA GLY A 250 -6.72 8.32 17.51
C GLY A 250 -5.24 8.65 17.54
N THR A 251 -4.49 7.89 18.33
CA THR A 251 -3.03 7.83 18.23
C THR A 251 -2.58 6.38 18.25
N ILE A 252 -1.62 6.05 17.38
CA ILE A 252 -0.88 4.79 17.44
C ILE A 252 0.59 5.12 17.64
N ARG A 253 1.24 4.45 18.57
CA ARG A 253 2.70 4.46 18.75
C ARG A 253 3.18 3.04 18.87
N THR A 254 4.29 2.71 18.24
CA THR A 254 4.86 1.36 18.37
C THR A 254 6.18 1.35 19.11
N THR A 255 6.52 0.18 19.60
CA THR A 255 7.85 -0.20 20.07
C THR A 255 8.28 -1.47 19.32
N THR A 256 9.40 -2.06 19.71
CA THR A 256 9.83 -3.37 19.20
C THR A 256 8.86 -4.49 19.56
N THR A 257 8.09 -4.35 20.63
CA THR A 257 7.27 -5.42 21.19
C THR A 257 5.78 -5.16 21.10
N ASP A 258 5.33 -3.91 20.92
CA ASP A 258 3.92 -3.56 21.09
C ASP A 258 3.45 -2.43 20.16
N PHE A 259 2.15 -2.41 19.93
CA PHE A 259 1.37 -1.26 19.48
C PHE A 259 0.61 -0.68 20.67
N HIS A 260 0.73 0.63 20.86
CA HIS A 260 -0.04 1.38 21.86
C HIS A 260 -1.05 2.26 21.14
N MET A 261 -2.32 1.99 21.37
CA MET A 261 -3.44 2.65 20.73
C MET A 261 -4.24 3.44 21.76
N ASN A 262 -4.52 4.70 21.45
CA ASN A 262 -5.47 5.52 22.19
C ASN A 262 -6.53 6.02 21.22
N VAL A 263 -7.80 5.78 21.51
CA VAL A 263 -8.93 6.24 20.69
C VAL A 263 -9.90 6.97 21.60
N GLY A 264 -10.33 8.16 21.19
CA GLY A 264 -11.43 8.90 21.81
C GLY A 264 -12.59 9.03 20.83
N LEU A 265 -13.82 8.86 21.31
CA LEU A 265 -15.05 9.05 20.55
C LEU A 265 -16.00 9.94 21.36
N ARG A 266 -16.54 10.96 20.71
CA ARG A 266 -17.60 11.83 21.22
C ARG A 266 -18.74 11.88 20.22
N VAL A 267 -19.96 11.81 20.74
CA VAL A 267 -21.19 11.96 19.97
C VAL A 267 -22.05 13.01 20.65
N SER A 268 -22.50 13.99 19.88
CA SER A 268 -23.52 14.93 20.30
C SER A 268 -24.75 14.84 19.40
N LEU A 269 -25.92 15.04 20.02
CA LEU A 269 -27.21 15.15 19.36
C LEU A 269 -27.70 16.58 19.57
N ASP A 270 -27.91 17.31 18.49
CA ASP A 270 -28.37 18.72 18.52
C ASP A 270 -27.51 19.60 19.44
N GLY A 271 -26.19 19.37 19.45
CA GLY A 271 -25.22 20.07 20.28
C GLY A 271 -25.14 19.63 21.74
N ALA A 272 -26.04 18.75 22.20
CA ALA A 272 -25.99 18.18 23.55
C ALA A 272 -25.14 16.89 23.57
N PRO A 273 -24.29 16.67 24.59
CA PRO A 273 -23.55 15.41 24.73
C PRO A 273 -24.50 14.21 24.80
N PHE A 274 -24.29 13.23 23.91
CA PHE A 274 -25.08 12.01 23.85
C PHE A 274 -24.27 10.79 24.32
N PHE A 275 -23.02 10.67 23.86
CA PHE A 275 -22.13 9.56 24.20
C PHE A 275 -20.66 9.99 24.16
N GLU A 276 -19.85 9.49 25.08
CA GLU A 276 -18.40 9.63 25.05
C GLU A 276 -17.75 8.32 25.52
N ARG A 277 -16.67 7.92 24.84
CA ARG A 277 -15.88 6.76 25.23
C ARG A 277 -14.43 6.91 24.80
N GLY A 278 -13.53 6.43 25.64
CA GLY A 278 -12.11 6.29 25.34
C GLY A 278 -11.68 4.83 25.43
N TRP A 279 -10.69 4.47 24.63
CA TRP A 279 -10.01 3.18 24.67
C TRP A 279 -8.52 3.42 24.74
N LEU A 280 -7.86 2.70 25.63
CA LEU A 280 -6.41 2.62 25.70
C LEU A 280 -6.06 1.13 25.64
N GLU A 281 -5.42 0.72 24.56
CA GLU A 281 -5.07 -0.67 24.31
C GLU A 281 -3.59 -0.79 23.99
N THR A 282 -2.99 -1.86 24.50
CA THR A 282 -1.64 -2.30 24.13
C THR A 282 -1.76 -3.67 23.49
N ILE A 283 -1.31 -3.79 22.24
CA ILE A 283 -1.39 -5.00 21.45
C ILE A 283 0.04 -5.48 21.19
N PRO A 284 0.44 -6.68 21.65
CA PRO A 284 1.77 -7.21 21.37
C PRO A 284 2.01 -7.40 19.86
N ARG A 285 3.23 -7.14 19.40
CA ARG A 285 3.72 -7.49 18.06
C ARG A 285 3.89 -9.00 17.97
N GLN A 286 2.91 -9.67 17.38
CA GLN A 286 2.98 -11.09 17.08
C GLN A 286 3.52 -11.30 15.67
N LEU A 287 4.84 -11.27 15.53
CA LEU A 287 5.56 -11.48 14.26
C LEU A 287 5.22 -10.45 13.15
N VAL A 288 4.95 -9.20 13.54
CA VAL A 288 4.62 -8.04 12.69
C VAL A 288 5.48 -6.82 13.02
#